data_AF-A0A3D6D4G8-F1
#
_entry.id   AF-A0A3D6D4G8-F1
#
_cell.length_a   1.000
_cell.length_b   1.000
_cell.length_c   1.000
_cell.angle_alpha   90.00
_cell.angle_beta   90.00
_cell.angle_gamma   90.00
#
_symmetry.space_group_name_H-M   'P 1'
#
loop_
_entity.id
_entity.type
_entity.pdbx_description
1 polymer ?
#
loop_
_entity_poly.entity_id
_entity_poly.type
_entity_poly.pdbx_seq_one_letter_code
_entity_poly.pdbx_strand_id
1 'polypeptide(L)'
;MSMTSEQISSSRAQLHGKVQQIVQSTPALDMHTHLYDPVFGDLLLYGIDEQLIYHYLVAEAFRSTDMPYEKFWQLDKQEQADHVWKTLFMDRSPLSEACRGVLTSLNKLGLETGANQLPAIRQWFREQPLESFVS
;
A
#
# COMPACT_ATOMS: atom_id res chain seq x y z
N MET A 1 35.01 29.53 19.43
CA MET A 1 33.70 30.04 19.89
C MET A 1 32.71 28.88 19.85
N SER A 2 32.04 28.57 20.96
CA SER A 2 31.03 27.50 21.01
C SER A 2 29.71 27.99 20.40
N MET A 3 29.04 27.16 19.61
CA MET A 3 27.73 27.49 19.04
C MET A 3 26.66 27.54 20.13
N THR A 4 25.68 28.44 19.97
CA THR A 4 24.51 28.50 20.87
C THR A 4 23.54 27.36 20.58
N SER A 5 22.66 27.03 21.53
CA SER A 5 21.62 26.01 21.37
C SER A 5 20.70 26.27 20.18
N GLU A 6 20.41 27.55 19.91
CA GLU A 6 19.57 28.00 18.81
C GLU A 6 20.27 27.80 17.44
N GLN A 7 21.58 28.07 17.36
CA GLN A 7 22.38 27.78 16.17
C GLN A 7 22.48 26.29 15.88
N ILE A 8 22.59 25.45 16.91
CA ILE A 8 22.59 23.99 16.78
C ILE A 8 21.22 23.50 16.26
N SER A 9 20.12 24.00 16.82
CA SER A 9 18.75 23.65 16.39
C SER A 9 18.52 24.00 14.91
N SER A 10 18.89 25.22 14.50
CA SER A 10 18.78 25.69 13.11
C SER A 10 19.61 24.84 12.14
N SER A 11 20.85 24.52 12.50
CA SER A 11 21.73 23.65 11.71
C SER A 11 21.15 22.24 11.54
N ARG A 12 20.55 21.66 12.60
CA ARG A 12 19.87 20.34 12.51
C ARG A 12 18.65 20.39 11.61
N ALA A 13 17.84 21.43 11.68
CA ALA A 13 16.67 21.60 10.81
C ALA A 13 17.08 21.71 9.33
N GLN A 14 18.14 22.47 9.03
CA GLN A 14 18.70 22.59 7.68
C GLN A 14 19.25 21.26 7.17
N LEU A 15 20.00 20.53 8.00
CA LEU A 15 20.50 19.20 7.65
C LEU A 15 19.35 18.24 7.38
N HIS A 16 18.33 18.23 8.24
CA HIS A 16 17.14 17.39 8.07
C HIS A 16 16.45 17.67 6.74
N GLY A 17 16.17 18.95 6.43
CA GLY A 17 15.55 19.33 5.15
C GLY A 17 16.40 18.92 3.95
N LYS A 18 17.73 19.08 4.03
CA LYS A 18 18.65 18.71 2.95
C LYS A 18 18.71 17.20 2.74
N VAL A 19 18.78 16.41 3.82
CA VAL A 19 18.76 14.95 3.74
C VAL A 19 17.43 14.46 3.17
N GLN A 20 16.30 15.01 3.64
CA GLN A 20 14.99 14.65 3.14
C GLN A 20 14.87 14.90 1.63
N GLN A 21 15.31 16.07 1.15
CA GLN A 21 15.32 16.39 -0.27
C GLN A 21 16.15 15.38 -1.07
N ILE A 22 17.37 15.08 -0.62
CA ILE A 22 18.27 14.14 -1.31
C ILE A 22 17.64 12.74 -1.37
N VAL A 23 17.11 12.24 -0.25
CA VAL A 23 16.48 10.92 -0.19
C VAL A 23 15.25 10.86 -1.10
N GLN A 24 14.42 11.90 -1.12
CA GLN A 24 13.20 11.93 -1.95
C GLN A 24 13.50 12.08 -3.45
N SER A 25 14.58 12.75 -3.84
CA SER A 25 14.90 12.98 -5.26
C SER A 25 15.85 11.94 -5.86
N THR A 26 16.40 11.03 -5.05
CA THR A 26 17.29 9.98 -5.54
C THR A 26 16.47 8.85 -6.15
N PRO A 27 16.67 8.49 -7.43
CA PRO A 27 16.00 7.34 -8.03
C PRO A 27 16.32 6.05 -7.26
N ALA A 28 15.29 5.29 -6.92
CA ALA A 28 15.45 3.98 -6.31
C ALA A 28 15.66 2.92 -7.39
N LEU A 29 16.77 2.18 -7.28
CA LEU A 29 16.93 0.91 -8.00
C LEU A 29 16.47 -0.21 -7.07
N ASP A 30 15.26 -0.72 -7.31
CA ASP A 30 14.77 -1.88 -6.58
C ASP A 30 15.37 -3.16 -7.18
N MET A 31 16.40 -3.69 -6.51
CA MET A 31 17.17 -4.83 -7.02
C MET A 31 16.44 -6.16 -6.89
N HIS A 32 15.33 -6.23 -6.14
CA HIS A 32 14.62 -7.47 -5.90
C HIS A 32 13.12 -7.24 -5.73
N THR A 33 12.39 -7.53 -6.79
CA THR A 33 10.92 -7.49 -6.82
C THR A 33 10.38 -8.81 -7.35
N HIS A 34 9.10 -9.03 -7.10
CA HIS A 34 8.29 -10.04 -7.79
C HIS A 34 7.33 -9.36 -8.79
N LEU A 35 7.78 -8.26 -9.39
CA LEU A 35 7.06 -7.53 -10.44
C LEU A 35 7.60 -7.93 -11.82
N TYR A 36 6.75 -7.83 -12.82
CA TYR A 36 7.07 -8.19 -14.20
C TYR A 36 6.69 -7.06 -15.14
N ASP A 37 7.33 -6.99 -16.30
CA ASP A 37 6.96 -6.05 -17.37
C ASP A 37 5.52 -6.34 -17.85
N PRO A 38 4.71 -5.32 -18.20
CA PRO A 38 3.34 -5.51 -18.69
C PRO A 38 3.19 -6.55 -19.80
N VAL A 39 4.21 -6.74 -20.65
CA VAL A 39 4.17 -7.75 -21.72
C VAL A 39 4.05 -9.19 -21.20
N PHE A 40 4.32 -9.42 -19.92
CA PHE A 40 4.16 -10.72 -19.26
C PHE A 40 2.73 -11.00 -18.78
N GLY A 41 1.79 -10.05 -18.99
CA GLY A 41 0.36 -10.24 -18.73
C GLY A 41 0.07 -10.56 -17.27
N ASP A 42 -0.60 -11.70 -17.03
CA ASP A 42 -1.12 -12.10 -15.71
C ASP A 42 -0.05 -12.30 -14.62
N LEU A 43 1.25 -12.30 -14.97
CA LEU A 43 2.33 -12.32 -13.98
C LEU A 43 2.50 -10.97 -13.27
N LEU A 44 2.13 -9.86 -13.91
CA LEU A 44 2.11 -8.54 -13.29
C LEU A 44 0.82 -8.36 -12.49
N LEU A 45 0.90 -8.61 -11.19
CA LEU A 45 -0.21 -8.37 -10.27
C LEU A 45 -0.29 -6.87 -9.91
N TYR A 46 -1.46 -6.26 -10.12
CA TYR A 46 -1.72 -4.86 -9.79
C TYR A 46 -3.19 -4.62 -9.42
N GLY A 47 -3.48 -3.46 -8.84
CA GLY A 47 -4.83 -3.08 -8.42
C GLY A 47 -5.09 -3.30 -6.93
N ILE A 48 -6.27 -2.87 -6.47
CA ILE A 48 -6.61 -2.92 -5.05
C ILE A 48 -6.87 -4.35 -4.56
N ASP A 49 -7.48 -5.20 -5.38
CA ASP A 49 -7.80 -6.56 -4.95
C ASP A 49 -6.52 -7.37 -4.75
N GLU A 50 -5.54 -7.29 -5.67
CA GLU A 50 -4.22 -7.92 -5.51
C GLU A 50 -3.46 -7.41 -4.27
N GLN A 51 -3.55 -6.11 -3.97
CA GLN A 51 -2.97 -5.54 -2.75
C GLN A 51 -3.63 -6.12 -1.49
N LEU A 52 -4.95 -6.26 -1.49
CA LEU A 52 -5.70 -6.77 -0.33
C LEU A 52 -5.52 -8.28 -0.13
N ILE A 53 -5.34 -9.05 -1.19
CA ILE A 53 -5.05 -10.49 -1.08
C ILE A 53 -3.56 -10.81 -1.02
N TYR A 54 -2.71 -9.80 -0.84
CA TYR A 54 -1.30 -10.01 -0.56
C TYR A 54 -1.13 -10.87 0.70
N HIS A 55 -0.25 -11.87 0.62
CA HIS A 55 -0.18 -12.95 1.60
C HIS A 55 0.04 -12.48 3.05
N TYR A 56 0.63 -11.31 3.28
CA TYR A 56 0.75 -10.70 4.62
C TYR A 56 -0.64 -10.36 5.19
N LEU A 57 -1.50 -9.71 4.39
CA LEU A 57 -2.85 -9.35 4.81
C LEU A 57 -3.76 -10.58 4.94
N VAL A 58 -3.60 -11.56 4.06
CA VAL A 58 -4.31 -12.85 4.20
C VAL A 58 -3.95 -13.52 5.53
N ALA A 59 -2.65 -13.56 5.89
CA ALA A 59 -2.21 -14.10 7.17
C ALA A 59 -2.75 -13.31 8.37
N GLU A 60 -2.76 -11.97 8.29
CA GLU A 60 -3.34 -11.11 9.34
C GLU A 60 -4.87 -11.29 9.48
N ALA A 61 -5.58 -11.42 8.36
CA ALA A 61 -7.01 -11.66 8.33
C ALA A 61 -7.35 -12.99 9.00
N PHE A 62 -6.59 -14.07 8.72
CA PHE A 62 -6.78 -15.36 9.37
C PHE A 62 -6.60 -15.35 10.89
N ARG A 63 -5.86 -14.38 11.44
CA ARG A 63 -5.75 -14.21 12.89
C ARG A 63 -6.97 -13.53 13.53
N SER A 64 -7.82 -12.95 12.70
CA SER A 64 -8.83 -11.97 13.10
C SER A 64 -10.25 -12.33 12.62
N THR A 65 -10.37 -13.35 11.77
CA THR A 65 -11.62 -13.81 11.18
C THR A 65 -12.09 -15.13 11.77
N ASP A 66 -13.40 -15.31 11.83
CA ASP A 66 -14.04 -16.60 12.13
C ASP A 66 -14.28 -17.45 10.87
N MET A 67 -13.92 -16.93 9.68
CA MET A 67 -14.05 -17.66 8.42
C MET A 67 -13.13 -18.89 8.41
N PRO A 68 -13.65 -20.11 8.14
CA PRO A 68 -12.81 -21.28 7.96
C PRO A 68 -11.82 -21.11 6.81
N TYR A 69 -10.62 -21.67 6.97
CA TYR A 69 -9.53 -21.56 5.98
C TYR A 69 -9.97 -22.01 4.59
N GLU A 70 -10.59 -23.19 4.49
CA GLU A 70 -11.03 -23.77 3.22
C GLU A 70 -12.12 -22.91 2.56
N LYS A 71 -12.95 -22.25 3.38
CA LYS A 71 -14.01 -21.38 2.88
C LYS A 71 -13.43 -20.12 2.23
N PHE A 72 -12.38 -19.54 2.82
CA PHE A 72 -11.71 -18.37 2.23
C PHE A 72 -11.14 -18.68 0.85
N TRP A 73 -10.52 -19.86 0.67
CA TRP A 73 -9.94 -20.26 -0.62
C TRP A 73 -10.97 -20.73 -1.66
N GLN A 74 -12.25 -20.87 -1.29
CA GLN A 74 -13.35 -21.09 -2.23
C GLN A 74 -13.97 -19.80 -2.76
N LEU A 75 -13.70 -18.67 -2.10
CA LEU A 75 -14.13 -17.35 -2.55
C LEU A 75 -13.38 -16.96 -3.81
N ASP A 76 -14.04 -16.19 -4.67
CA ASP A 76 -13.35 -15.50 -5.75
C ASP A 76 -12.42 -14.39 -5.21
N LYS A 77 -11.56 -13.84 -6.07
CA LYS A 77 -10.58 -12.81 -5.70
C LYS A 77 -11.24 -11.57 -5.08
N GLN A 78 -12.38 -11.15 -5.63
CA GLN A 78 -13.05 -9.95 -5.18
C GLN A 78 -13.68 -10.18 -3.80
N GLU A 79 -14.28 -11.34 -3.59
CA GLU A 79 -14.82 -11.77 -2.29
C GLU A 79 -13.72 -11.93 -1.22
N GLN A 80 -12.54 -12.44 -1.58
CA GLN A 80 -11.38 -12.48 -0.69
C GLN A 80 -10.93 -11.08 -0.29
N ALA A 81 -10.80 -10.16 -1.26
CA ALA A 81 -10.43 -8.78 -1.00
C ALA A 81 -11.47 -8.06 -0.12
N ASP A 82 -12.76 -8.28 -0.38
CA ASP A 82 -13.85 -7.75 0.45
C ASP A 82 -13.76 -8.27 1.89
N HIS A 83 -13.47 -9.56 2.05
CA HIS A 83 -13.29 -10.17 3.36
C HIS A 83 -12.11 -9.57 4.13
N VAL A 84 -10.96 -9.39 3.47
CA VAL A 84 -9.77 -8.79 4.08
C VAL A 84 -10.03 -7.32 4.43
N TRP A 85 -10.60 -6.54 3.51
CA TRP A 85 -10.95 -5.14 3.74
C TRP A 85 -11.85 -4.99 4.95
N LYS A 86 -12.94 -5.77 5.00
CA LYS A 86 -13.84 -5.78 6.16
C LYS A 86 -13.11 -6.14 7.45
N THR A 87 -12.34 -7.23 7.44
CA THR A 87 -11.71 -7.76 8.66
C THR A 87 -10.63 -6.82 9.23
N LEU A 88 -9.80 -6.21 8.38
CA LEU A 88 -8.60 -5.50 8.81
C LEU A 88 -8.71 -3.97 8.75
N PHE A 89 -9.64 -3.42 7.96
CA PHE A 89 -9.77 -1.97 7.77
C PHE A 89 -11.09 -1.41 8.31
N MET A 90 -12.14 -2.25 8.39
CA MET A 90 -13.48 -1.83 8.84
C MET A 90 -13.76 -2.22 10.28
N ASP A 91 -13.65 -3.51 10.57
CA ASP A 91 -13.98 -4.05 11.89
C ASP A 91 -12.86 -3.71 12.90
N ARG A 92 -11.71 -3.24 12.40
CA ARG A 92 -10.51 -2.88 13.16
C ARG A 92 -9.81 -1.69 12.54
N SER A 93 -9.09 -0.94 13.36
CA SER A 93 -8.20 0.10 12.87
C SER A 93 -7.01 -0.53 12.12
N PRO A 94 -6.72 -0.09 10.87
CA PRO A 94 -5.65 -0.65 10.03
C PRO A 94 -4.25 -0.17 10.47
N LEU A 95 -3.78 -0.68 11.61
CA LEU A 95 -2.54 -0.22 12.26
C LEU A 95 -1.29 -1.02 11.89
N SER A 96 -1.44 -2.21 11.28
CA SER A 96 -0.29 -3.00 10.84
C SER A 96 0.42 -2.34 9.66
N GLU A 97 1.72 -2.62 9.49
CA GLU A 97 2.49 -2.05 8.38
C GLU A 97 1.97 -2.50 7.01
N ALA A 98 1.46 -3.73 6.89
CA ALA A 98 0.85 -4.21 5.65
C ALA A 98 -0.43 -3.42 5.31
N CYS A 99 -1.31 -3.19 6.29
CA CYS A 99 -2.50 -2.37 6.09
C CYS A 99 -2.16 -0.91 5.78
N ARG A 100 -1.20 -0.34 6.52
CA ARG A 100 -0.71 1.02 6.31
C ARG A 100 -0.10 1.20 4.93
N GLY A 101 0.58 0.18 4.41
CA GLY A 101 1.10 0.15 3.04
C GLY A 101 0.00 0.39 2.00
N VAL A 102 -1.10 -0.36 2.09
CA VAL A 102 -2.26 -0.17 1.20
C VAL A 102 -2.81 1.25 1.29
N LEU A 103 -3.03 1.78 2.50
CA LEU A 103 -3.54 3.14 2.68
C LEU A 103 -2.57 4.21 2.16
N THR A 104 -1.27 3.99 2.29
CA THR A 104 -0.23 4.89 1.77
C THR A 104 -0.27 4.91 0.26
N SER A 105 -0.37 3.76 -0.40
CA SER A 105 -0.53 3.66 -1.85
C SER A 105 -1.78 4.40 -2.33
N LEU A 106 -2.93 4.15 -1.70
CA LEU A 106 -4.19 4.83 -2.05
C LEU A 106 -4.10 6.35 -1.87
N ASN A 107 -3.52 6.81 -0.75
CA ASN A 107 -3.32 8.23 -0.50
C ASN A 107 -2.40 8.89 -1.54
N LYS A 108 -1.33 8.21 -1.96
CA LYS A 108 -0.41 8.70 -3.00
C LYS A 108 -1.07 8.79 -4.38
N LEU A 109 -2.05 7.94 -4.65
CA LEU A 109 -2.89 7.98 -5.85
C LEU A 109 -4.03 9.02 -5.75
N GLY A 110 -4.16 9.74 -4.62
CA GLY A 110 -5.23 10.72 -4.40
C GLY A 110 -6.60 10.09 -4.15
N LEU A 111 -6.64 8.82 -3.73
CA LEU A 111 -7.88 8.09 -3.50
C LEU A 111 -8.32 8.21 -2.04
N GLU A 112 -9.61 8.52 -1.87
CA GLU A 112 -10.25 8.57 -0.56
C GLU A 112 -10.38 7.15 0.02
N THR A 113 -9.92 6.99 1.26
CA THR A 113 -10.01 5.73 1.98
C THR A 113 -11.09 5.82 3.05
N GLY A 114 -12.11 4.99 2.95
CA GLY A 114 -13.21 4.98 3.90
C GLY A 114 -14.12 3.78 3.69
N ALA A 115 -15.10 3.66 4.58
CA ALA A 115 -15.91 2.46 4.74
C ALA A 115 -16.49 1.87 3.44
N ASN A 116 -16.95 2.76 2.57
CA ASN A 116 -17.70 2.41 1.37
C ASN A 116 -16.94 2.77 0.09
N GLN A 117 -15.63 2.98 0.17
CA GLN A 117 -14.83 3.47 -0.96
C GLN A 117 -14.28 2.35 -1.85
N LEU A 118 -14.26 1.09 -1.38
CA LEU A 118 -13.66 -0.02 -2.13
C LEU A 118 -14.23 -0.20 -3.55
N PRO A 119 -15.54 -0.07 -3.81
CA PRO A 119 -16.08 -0.08 -5.18
C PRO A 119 -15.55 1.07 -6.05
N ALA A 120 -15.43 2.28 -5.50
CA ALA A 120 -14.91 3.45 -6.22
C ALA A 120 -13.42 3.30 -6.52
N ILE A 121 -12.64 2.76 -5.57
CA ILE A 121 -11.22 2.45 -5.75
C ILE A 121 -11.04 1.41 -6.87
N ARG A 122 -11.84 0.33 -6.88
CA ARG A 122 -11.82 -0.67 -7.95
C ARG A 122 -12.13 -0.06 -9.32
N GLN A 123 -13.13 0.82 -9.37
CA GLN A 123 -13.47 1.53 -10.60
C GLN A 123 -12.30 2.38 -11.09
N TRP A 124 -11.68 3.15 -10.20
CA TRP A 124 -10.53 3.97 -10.54
C TRP A 124 -9.37 3.14 -11.12
N PHE A 125 -9.03 1.99 -10.53
CA PHE A 125 -7.99 1.11 -11.07
C PHE A 125 -8.33 0.56 -12.47
N ARG A 126 -9.60 0.24 -12.74
CA ARG A 126 -10.06 -0.21 -14.08
C ARG A 126 -9.97 0.87 -15.15
N GLU A 127 -10.02 2.14 -14.76
CA GLU A 127 -9.93 3.27 -15.67
C GLU A 127 -8.48 3.63 -16.04
N GLN A 128 -7.48 3.02 -15.39
CA GLN A 128 -6.07 3.27 -15.68
C GLN A 128 -5.58 2.38 -16.83
N PRO A 129 -5.00 2.95 -17.91
CA PRO A 129 -4.26 2.17 -18.89
C PRO A 129 -3.03 1.52 -18.23
N LEU A 130 -2.91 0.19 -18.33
CA LEU A 130 -1.90 -0.58 -17.59
C LEU A 130 -0.49 -0.05 -17.83
N GLU A 131 -0.11 0.10 -19.11
CA GLU A 131 1.22 0.53 -19.51
C GLU A 131 1.55 1.91 -18.94
N SER A 132 0.62 2.85 -18.99
CA SER A 132 0.80 4.19 -18.45
C SER A 132 0.81 4.23 -16.91
N PHE A 133 0.20 3.24 -16.26
CA PHE A 133 0.08 3.21 -14.80
C PHE A 133 1.33 2.65 -14.12
N VAL A 134 1.99 1.69 -14.75
CA VAL A 134 3.13 0.95 -14.16
C VAL A 134 4.50 1.35 -14.74
N SER A 135 4.52 2.27 -15.72
CA SER A 135 5.74 2.88 -16.29
C SER A 135 6.13 4.16 -15.56
#